data_AF-A0A6G7ZU17-F1
#
_entry.id   AF-A0A6G7ZU17-F1
#
_cell.length_a   1.000
_cell.length_b   1.000
_cell.length_c   1.000
_cell.angle_alpha   90.00
_cell.angle_beta   90.00
_cell.angle_gamma   90.00
#
_symmetry.space_group_name_H-M   'P 1'
#
loop_
_entity.id
_entity.type
_entity.pdbx_description
1 polymer ?
#
loop_
_entity_poly.entity_id
_entity_poly.type
_entity_poly.pdbx_seq_one_letter_code
_entity_poly.pdbx_strand_id
1 'polypeptide(L)'
;MKPETRLAQWLMASVFIVMGGYRLWQALQGAPTSNATLGFSAAEFVLGVLIAAGWRLRLMALLAAALMLVDAGMSHKFWLLKGAEQGAQLLHFMKNIGFVGGLLLLASVATGKRR
;
A
#
# COMPACT_ATOMS: atom_id res chain seq x y z
N MET A 1 2.22 -16.96 13.78
CA MET A 1 3.20 -16.03 13.18
C MET A 1 4.06 -15.53 14.31
N LYS A 2 5.37 -15.41 14.10
CA LYS A 2 6.25 -14.78 15.09
C LYS A 2 5.79 -13.35 15.37
N PRO A 3 6.04 -12.80 16.57
CA PRO A 3 5.64 -11.43 16.91
C PRO A 3 6.22 -10.40 15.92
N GLU A 4 7.47 -10.58 15.48
CA GLU A 4 8.10 -9.72 14.47
C GLU A 4 7.30 -9.68 13.16
N THR A 5 6.81 -10.84 12.69
CA THR A 5 6.04 -10.91 11.45
C THR A 5 4.66 -10.26 11.59
N ARG A 6 4.04 -10.39 12.77
CA ARG A 6 2.77 -9.71 13.09
C ARG A 6 2.94 -8.19 13.09
N LEU A 7 4.03 -7.69 13.68
CA LEU A 7 4.35 -6.27 13.66
C LEU A 7 4.58 -5.77 12.23
N ALA A 8 5.39 -6.48 11.44
CA ALA A 8 5.62 -6.15 10.04
C ALA A 8 4.31 -6.12 9.24
N GLN A 9 3.43 -7.12 9.43
CA GLN A 9 2.10 -7.16 8.82
C GLN A 9 1.28 -5.90 9.15
N TRP A 10 1.26 -5.46 10.42
CA TRP A 10 0.52 -4.27 10.82
C TRP A 10 1.12 -2.97 10.29
N LEU A 11 2.45 -2.85 10.27
CA LEU A 11 3.13 -1.70 9.67
C LEU A 11 2.89 -1.62 8.15
N MET A 12 2.82 -2.76 7.47
CA MET A 12 2.44 -2.79 6.05
C MET A 12 0.96 -2.47 5.85
N ALA A 13 0.07 -3.00 6.70
CA ALA A 13 -1.36 -2.69 6.61
C ALA A 13 -1.65 -1.20 6.86
N SER A 14 -0.89 -0.55 7.76
CA SER A 14 -1.17 0.83 8.17
C SER A 14 -1.07 1.83 7.01
N VAL A 15 -0.18 1.61 6.03
CA VAL A 15 -0.08 2.48 4.85
C VAL A 15 -1.41 2.56 4.12
N PHE A 16 -2.04 1.43 3.84
CA PHE A 16 -3.32 1.37 3.13
C PHE A 16 -4.49 1.89 3.98
N ILE A 17 -4.50 1.58 5.28
CA ILE A 17 -5.52 2.06 6.22
C ILE A 17 -5.45 3.59 6.34
N VAL A 18 -4.26 4.14 6.53
CA VAL A 18 -4.08 5.58 6.73
C VAL A 18 -4.34 6.33 5.43
N MET A 19 -3.78 5.89 4.30
CA MET A 19 -3.95 6.60 3.02
C MET A 19 -5.39 6.53 2.51
N GLY A 20 -6.05 5.39 2.64
CA GLY A 20 -7.46 5.22 2.25
C GLY A 20 -8.37 6.00 3.20
N GLY A 21 -8.16 5.83 4.50
CA GLY A 21 -8.94 6.47 5.55
C GLY A 21 -8.81 8.00 5.53
N TYR A 22 -7.62 8.53 5.31
CA TYR A 22 -7.39 9.97 5.20
C TYR A 22 -8.16 10.59 4.03
N ARG A 23 -8.14 9.94 2.85
CA ARG A 23 -8.89 10.43 1.68
C ARG A 23 -10.40 10.35 1.86
N LEU A 24 -10.89 9.26 2.46
CA LEU A 24 -12.31 9.14 2.82
C LEU A 24 -12.73 10.20 3.83
N TRP A 25 -11.90 10.45 4.85
CA TRP A 25 -12.14 11.48 5.84
C TRP A 25 -12.22 12.88 5.21
N GLN A 26 -11.29 13.22 4.32
CA GLN A 26 -11.34 14.49 3.58
C GLN A 26 -12.64 14.65 2.78
N ALA A 27 -13.10 13.59 2.13
CA ALA A 27 -14.36 13.63 1.39
C ALA A 27 -15.58 13.83 2.30
N LEU A 28 -15.60 13.20 3.48
CA LEU A 28 -16.65 13.43 4.49
C LEU A 28 -16.67 14.89 4.97
N GLN A 29 -15.50 15.53 5.01
CA GLN A 29 -15.36 16.95 5.35
C GLN A 29 -15.70 17.90 4.17
N GLY A 30 -16.18 17.38 3.04
CA GLY A 30 -16.61 18.17 1.89
C GLY A 30 -15.54 18.46 0.84
N ALA A 31 -14.37 17.80 0.90
CA ALA A 31 -13.35 17.96 -0.13
C ALA A 31 -13.86 17.48 -1.51
N PRO A 32 -13.68 18.26 -2.59
CA PRO A 32 -14.09 17.84 -3.93
C PRO A 32 -13.36 16.57 -4.35
N THR A 33 -14.09 15.47 -4.47
CA THR A 33 -13.50 14.15 -4.74
C THR A 33 -14.35 13.42 -5.75
N SER A 34 -13.73 12.85 -6.79
CA SER A 34 -14.47 12.07 -7.79
C SER A 34 -14.97 10.74 -7.19
N ASN A 35 -16.10 10.23 -7.69
CA ASN A 35 -16.62 8.91 -7.28
C ASN A 35 -15.60 7.78 -7.51
N ALA A 36 -14.77 7.89 -8.56
CA ALA A 36 -13.71 6.94 -8.83
C ALA A 36 -12.61 6.97 -7.75
N THR A 37 -12.17 8.16 -7.35
CA THR A 37 -11.20 8.35 -6.27
C THR A 37 -11.76 7.82 -4.95
N LEU A 38 -13.04 8.07 -4.65
CA LEU A 38 -13.71 7.55 -3.45
C LEU A 38 -13.76 6.02 -3.42
N GLY A 39 -14.19 5.40 -4.52
CA GLY A 39 -14.23 3.94 -4.63
C GLY A 39 -12.85 3.32 -4.47
N PHE A 40 -11.83 3.94 -5.08
CA PHE A 40 -10.44 3.52 -4.92
C PHE A 40 -9.96 3.64 -3.47
N SER A 41 -10.19 4.77 -2.80
CA SER A 41 -9.82 4.98 -1.40
C SER A 41 -10.53 4.01 -0.46
N ALA A 42 -11.80 3.70 -0.72
CA ALA A 42 -12.54 2.68 0.03
C ALA A 42 -11.95 1.28 -0.17
N ALA A 43 -11.63 0.90 -1.41
CA ALA A 43 -11.01 -0.39 -1.70
C ALA A 43 -9.62 -0.51 -1.04
N GLU A 44 -8.82 0.56 -1.07
CA GLU A 44 -7.52 0.63 -0.42
C GLU A 44 -7.64 0.47 1.11
N PHE A 45 -8.56 1.21 1.73
CA PHE A 45 -8.83 1.13 3.16
C PHE A 45 -9.22 -0.30 3.58
N VAL A 46 -10.19 -0.88 2.87
CA VAL A 46 -10.65 -2.26 3.10
C VAL A 46 -9.50 -3.25 2.93
N LEU A 47 -8.69 -3.11 1.89
CA LEU A 47 -7.52 -3.96 1.67
C LEU A 47 -6.56 -3.90 2.87
N GLY A 48 -6.26 -2.72 3.38
CA GLY A 48 -5.45 -2.53 4.58
C GLY A 48 -6.03 -3.23 5.81
N VAL A 49 -7.34 -3.09 6.05
CA VAL A 49 -8.04 -3.77 7.15
C VAL A 49 -7.96 -5.29 7.02
N LEU A 50 -8.16 -5.83 5.81
CA LEU A 50 -8.09 -7.26 5.54
C LEU A 50 -6.66 -7.82 5.76
N ILE A 51 -5.62 -7.06 5.37
CA ILE A 51 -4.23 -7.39 5.67
C ILE A 51 -4.01 -7.37 7.19
N ALA A 52 -4.46 -6.34 7.91
CA ALA A 52 -4.29 -6.25 9.36
C ALA A 52 -4.97 -7.41 10.11
N ALA A 53 -6.17 -7.81 9.67
CA ALA A 53 -6.91 -8.95 10.19
C ALA A 53 -6.30 -10.30 9.80
N GLY A 54 -5.44 -10.35 8.78
CA GLY A 54 -4.84 -11.57 8.27
C GLY A 54 -5.80 -12.40 7.39
N TRP A 55 -6.90 -11.81 6.92
CA TRP A 55 -7.86 -12.50 6.08
C TRP A 55 -7.29 -12.73 4.68
N ARG A 56 -7.24 -14.00 4.24
CA ARG A 56 -6.62 -14.40 2.96
C ARG A 56 -5.27 -13.70 2.73
N LEU A 57 -4.45 -13.59 3.78
CA LEU A 57 -3.29 -12.70 3.85
C LEU A 57 -2.36 -12.78 2.62
N ARG A 58 -2.11 -13.98 2.09
CA ARG A 58 -1.29 -14.14 0.87
C ARG A 58 -1.89 -13.39 -0.32
N LEU A 59 -3.18 -13.58 -0.58
CA LEU A 59 -3.86 -12.92 -1.69
C LEU A 59 -3.90 -11.40 -1.48
N MET A 60 -4.25 -10.96 -0.27
CA MET A 60 -4.34 -9.53 0.04
C MET A 60 -2.98 -8.83 -0.07
N ALA A 61 -1.90 -9.47 0.41
CA ALA A 61 -0.55 -8.95 0.29
C ALA A 61 -0.08 -8.88 -1.18
N LEU A 62 -0.42 -9.86 -2.01
CA LEU A 62 -0.11 -9.82 -3.45
C LEU A 62 -0.89 -8.71 -4.18
N LEU A 63 -2.17 -8.53 -3.87
CA LEU A 63 -2.98 -7.43 -4.41
C LEU A 63 -2.40 -6.07 -3.99
N ALA A 64 -2.04 -5.92 -2.72
CA ALA A 64 -1.38 -4.72 -2.21
C ALA A 64 -0.02 -4.46 -2.88
N ALA A 65 0.77 -5.49 -3.13
CA ALA A 65 2.05 -5.38 -3.82
C ALA A 65 1.85 -4.88 -5.27
N ALA A 66 0.91 -5.46 -5.99
CA ALA A 66 0.57 -5.03 -7.35
C ALA A 66 0.04 -3.58 -7.36
N LEU A 67 -0.84 -3.24 -6.42
CA LEU A 67 -1.39 -1.89 -6.29
C LEU A 67 -0.29 -0.85 -6.05
N MET A 68 0.60 -1.11 -5.09
CA MET A 68 1.70 -0.19 -4.76
C MET A 68 2.71 -0.07 -5.90
N LEU A 69 2.95 -1.15 -6.65
CA LEU A 69 3.85 -1.11 -7.80
C LEU A 69 3.29 -0.21 -8.91
N VAL A 70 1.98 -0.29 -9.17
CA VAL A 70 1.29 0.60 -10.12
C VAL A 70 1.33 2.04 -9.61
N ASP A 71 1.03 2.27 -8.33
CA ASP A 71 1.09 3.62 -7.73
C ASP A 71 2.49 4.23 -7.85
N ALA A 72 3.55 3.48 -7.52
CA ALA A 72 4.93 3.96 -7.66
C ALA A 72 5.22 4.40 -9.11
N GLY A 73 4.81 3.59 -10.09
CA GLY A 73 5.01 3.90 -11.51
C GLY A 73 4.22 5.11 -12.01
N MET A 74 3.04 5.36 -11.44
CA MET A 74 2.17 6.46 -11.86
C MET A 74 2.49 7.77 -11.13
N SER A 75 2.79 7.71 -9.84
CA SER A 75 2.91 8.86 -8.93
C SER A 75 4.34 9.42 -8.89
N HIS A 76 5.36 8.61 -9.16
CA HIS A 76 6.76 8.99 -8.98
C HIS A 76 7.60 8.80 -10.26
N LYS A 77 7.22 9.51 -11.33
CA LYS A 77 7.84 9.44 -12.67
C LYS A 77 9.20 10.15 -12.75
N PHE A 78 10.16 9.74 -11.92
CA PHE A 78 11.48 10.37 -11.81
C PHE A 78 12.26 10.39 -13.15
N TRP A 79 12.00 9.44 -14.05
CA TRP A 79 12.61 9.35 -15.39
C TRP A 79 12.21 10.49 -16.34
N LEU A 80 11.16 11.25 -16.02
CA LEU A 80 10.73 12.41 -16.79
C LEU A 80 11.26 13.75 -16.25
N LEU A 81 11.99 13.72 -15.12
CA LEU A 81 12.42 14.91 -14.39
C LEU A 81 13.95 15.07 -14.44
N LYS A 82 14.42 16.28 -14.09
CA LYS A 82 15.85 16.62 -14.00
C LYS A 82 16.13 17.45 -12.74
N GLY A 83 17.38 17.48 -12.29
CA GLY A 83 17.82 18.27 -11.15
C GLY A 83 17.30 17.73 -9.80
N ALA A 84 17.09 18.62 -8.83
CA ALA A 84 16.68 18.24 -7.48
C ALA A 84 15.37 17.44 -7.43
N GLU A 85 14.39 17.78 -8.28
CA GLU A 85 13.10 17.10 -8.36
C GLU A 85 13.22 15.64 -8.79
N GLN A 86 14.19 15.32 -9.66
CA GLN A 86 14.45 13.95 -10.07
C GLN A 86 14.90 13.09 -8.89
N GLY A 87 15.81 13.60 -8.06
CA GLY A 87 16.30 12.92 -6.87
C GLY A 87 15.20 12.66 -5.84
N ALA A 88 14.35 13.68 -5.60
CA ALA A 88 13.21 13.55 -4.69
C ALA A 88 12.22 12.47 -5.16
N GLN A 89 11.81 12.49 -6.44
CA GLN A 89 10.89 11.49 -6.98
C GLN A 89 11.51 10.09 -7.03
N LEU A 90 12.80 9.97 -7.32
CA LEU A 90 13.51 8.68 -7.26
C LEU A 90 13.48 8.11 -5.83
N LEU A 91 13.68 8.95 -4.82
CA LEU A 91 13.62 8.51 -3.42
C LEU A 91 12.22 7.99 -3.06
N HIS A 92 11.16 8.69 -3.45
CA HIS A 92 9.79 8.22 -3.24
C HIS A 92 9.49 6.91 -3.97
N PHE A 93 9.89 6.81 -5.23
CA PHE A 93 9.77 5.58 -6.02
C PHE A 93 10.48 4.41 -5.33
N MET A 94 11.74 4.57 -4.92
CA MET A 94 12.53 3.53 -4.27
C MET A 94 11.95 3.10 -2.91
N LYS A 95 11.37 4.03 -2.13
CA LYS A 95 10.62 3.69 -0.90
C LYS A 95 9.43 2.77 -1.20
N ASN A 96 8.66 3.07 -2.24
CA ASN A 96 7.53 2.24 -2.63
C ASN A 96 7.98 0.86 -3.15
N ILE A 97 9.08 0.79 -3.90
CA ILE A 97 9.67 -0.50 -4.33
C ILE A 97 10.11 -1.35 -3.12
N GLY A 98 10.78 -0.74 -2.13
CA GLY A 98 11.12 -1.44 -0.88
C GLY A 98 9.89 -1.97 -0.15
N PHE A 99 8.81 -1.19 -0.12
CA PHE A 99 7.53 -1.59 0.47
C PHE A 99 6.86 -2.75 -0.29
N VAL A 100 6.88 -2.73 -1.62
CA VAL A 100 6.44 -3.87 -2.46
C VAL A 100 7.22 -5.14 -2.09
N GLY A 101 8.54 -5.04 -1.91
CA GLY A 101 9.36 -6.16 -1.44
C GLY A 101 8.88 -6.72 -0.09
N GLY A 102 8.57 -5.84 0.87
CA GLY A 102 7.99 -6.24 2.16
C GLY A 102 6.66 -7.00 2.02
N LEU A 103 5.77 -6.52 1.14
CA LEU A 103 4.47 -7.18 0.88
C LEU A 103 4.63 -8.55 0.22
N LEU A 104 5.59 -8.70 -0.70
CA LEU A 104 5.90 -10.01 -1.30
C LEU A 104 6.45 -11.00 -0.27
N LEU A 105 7.29 -10.53 0.67
CA LEU A 105 7.74 -11.34 1.81
C LEU A 105 6.58 -11.69 2.75
N LEU A 106 5.65 -10.77 3.00
CA LEU A 106 4.45 -11.06 3.79
C LEU A 106 3.60 -12.15 3.12
N ALA A 107 3.43 -12.07 1.80
CA ALA A 107 2.71 -13.06 1.01
C ALA A 107 3.38 -14.45 1.06
N SER A 108 4.72 -14.51 1.07
CA SER A 108 5.46 -15.77 1.15
C SER A 108 5.28 -16.44 2.52
N VAL A 109 5.40 -15.68 3.61
CA VAL A 109 5.25 -16.19 4.98
C VAL A 109 3.82 -16.63 5.28
N ALA A 110 2.81 -15.96 4.72
CA ALA A 110 1.40 -16.35 4.86
C ALA A 110 1.11 -17.77 4.33
N THR A 111 1.86 -18.23 3.33
CA THR A 111 1.76 -19.58 2.74
C THR A 111 2.30 -20.68 3.66
N GLY A 112 3.25 -20.35 4.54
CA GLY A 112 3.87 -21.31 5.46
C GLY A 112 2.93 -21.90 6.51
N LYS A 113 1.70 -21.42 6.60
CA LYS A 113 0.66 -21.89 7.54
C LYS A 113 -0.21 -23.03 6.99
N ARG A 114 0.02 -23.52 5.76
CA ARG A 114 -0.75 -24.60 5.10
C ARG A 114 0.00 -25.95 5.01
N ARG A 115 0.82 -26.30 5.97
CA ARG A 115 1.35 -27.67 6.10
C ARG A 115 1.15 -28.17 7.52
#